data_AF-D2R720-F1
#
_entry.id   AF-D2R720-F1
#
_cell.length_a   1.000
_cell.length_b   1.000
_cell.length_c   1.000
_cell.angle_alpha   90.00
_cell.angle_beta   90.00
_cell.angle_gamma   90.00
#
_symmetry.space_group_name_H-M   'P 1'
#
loop_
_entity.id
_entity.type
_entity.pdbx_description
1 polymer ?
#
loop_
_entity_poly.entity_id
_entity_poly.type
_entity_poly.pdbx_seq_one_letter_code
_entity_poly.pdbx_strand_id
1 'polypeptide(L)'
;MSSSNATDGSTISLGLPDGGAADIDQRQIAPLDDNTVPLPSIFGWFLGIGACIILFAPLIWLDQAYPDPEKVTTTLLPETVGVAVILRATLRRLFRSGSRSLLQTTVGTVMRASARTMTRRVVRVSVKSLAMFLGRSAVSDESLDGDEAPLQQPAWLALLLGFVVLMASMAGVLYMVDIEQEAGQATIREGVLGSMSMLTGVVLGALPLLIYGGLLLMAAPLVGATVKLRTTWEAVLLQAYFTGSGSYLPLATDSEIEGPSWARVRLAYVSLGGLLALHLLCTFAGRQSGSDALEYLGAMFLIYSFVFSFPIAPLDGYYIWAQSKLLWVLTWAPLLGCFIWNLPERLHAIL
;
A
#
# COMPACT_ATOMS: atom_id res chain seq x y z
N MET A 1 53.17 3.25 67.82
CA MET A 1 53.17 3.77 66.45
C MET A 1 51.71 3.73 66.00
N SER A 2 50.97 4.85 66.12
CA SER A 2 50.79 5.92 65.11
C SER A 2 50.14 5.34 63.84
N SER A 3 49.00 5.79 63.32
CA SER A 3 48.42 7.14 63.29
C SER A 3 46.93 7.07 62.96
N SER A 4 46.14 7.96 63.56
CA SER A 4 44.80 8.34 63.09
C SER A 4 44.92 9.17 61.80
N ASN A 5 43.94 9.07 60.89
CA ASN A 5 43.62 10.18 60.01
C ASN A 5 42.12 10.19 59.72
N ALA A 6 41.46 11.15 60.34
CA ALA A 6 40.14 11.63 59.99
C ALA A 6 40.26 12.49 58.72
N THR A 7 39.31 12.31 57.81
CA THR A 7 39.05 13.26 56.72
C THR A 7 37.60 13.66 56.83
N ASP A 8 37.40 14.85 57.39
CA ASP A 8 36.21 15.67 57.22
C ASP A 8 36.09 16.10 55.75
N GLY A 9 34.94 15.85 55.15
CA GLY A 9 34.56 16.31 53.81
C GLY A 9 33.23 17.04 53.89
N SER A 10 33.30 18.36 53.84
CA SER A 10 32.21 19.33 53.94
C SER A 10 31.09 19.11 52.91
N THR A 11 29.88 18.82 53.37
CA THR A 11 28.65 18.95 52.59
C THR A 11 28.31 20.44 52.42
N ILE A 12 28.48 20.94 51.19
CA ILE A 12 27.94 22.24 50.76
C ILE A 12 26.43 22.05 50.52
N SER A 13 25.63 22.51 51.47
CA SER A 13 24.17 22.65 51.32
C SER A 13 23.88 23.89 50.46
N LEU A 14 23.66 23.69 49.16
CA LEU A 14 23.08 24.69 48.29
C LEU A 14 21.59 24.84 48.65
N GLY A 15 21.28 25.92 49.36
CA GLY A 15 19.91 26.35 49.63
C GLY A 15 19.18 26.68 48.32
N LEU A 16 18.27 25.80 47.93
CA LEU A 16 17.25 26.11 46.94
C LEU A 16 16.19 27.00 47.60
N PRO A 17 15.74 28.07 46.92
CA PRO A 17 14.70 28.96 47.45
C PRO A 17 13.36 28.21 47.52
N ASP A 18 12.70 28.33 48.68
CA ASP A 18 11.29 27.96 48.91
C ASP A 18 10.39 28.79 47.98
N GLY A 19 10.23 28.29 46.76
CA GLY A 19 9.33 28.82 45.76
C GLY A 19 7.99 28.11 45.83
N GLY A 20 7.05 28.74 46.53
CA GLY A 20 5.59 28.65 46.35
C GLY A 20 5.02 27.31 45.89
N ALA A 21 4.42 26.58 46.85
CA ALA A 21 3.41 25.58 46.56
C ALA A 21 2.27 26.22 45.75
N ALA A 22 2.39 26.17 44.43
CA ALA A 22 1.28 26.38 43.53
C ALA A 22 0.31 25.23 43.76
N ASP A 23 -0.87 25.59 44.24
CA ASP A 23 -2.05 24.77 44.37
C ASP A 23 -2.35 24.16 42.98
N ILE A 24 -1.85 22.94 42.74
CA ILE A 24 -2.15 22.19 41.52
C ILE A 24 -3.58 21.71 41.69
N ASP A 25 -4.49 22.55 41.16
CA ASP A 25 -5.89 22.27 40.90
C ASP A 25 -6.01 20.85 40.28
N GLN A 26 -6.31 19.88 41.15
CA GLN A 26 -6.67 18.51 40.80
C GLN A 26 -8.01 18.57 40.04
N ARG A 27 -7.97 19.05 38.81
CA ARG A 27 -9.06 18.87 37.86
C ARG A 27 -9.15 17.38 37.60
N GLN A 28 -10.17 16.80 38.22
CA GLN A 28 -10.79 15.52 37.91
C GLN A 28 -10.45 15.07 36.49
N ILE A 29 -9.49 14.16 36.38
CA ILE A 29 -9.31 13.33 35.20
C ILE A 29 -10.51 12.40 35.23
N ALA A 30 -11.56 12.76 34.48
CA ALA A 30 -12.70 11.89 34.26
C ALA A 30 -12.18 10.56 33.71
N PRO A 31 -12.65 9.41 34.22
CA PRO A 31 -12.30 8.12 33.63
C PRO A 31 -12.71 8.15 32.16
N LEU A 32 -11.75 7.95 31.26
CA LEU A 32 -12.04 7.68 29.85
C LEU A 32 -12.87 6.38 29.85
N ASP A 33 -14.16 6.53 29.59
CA ASP A 33 -15.10 5.43 29.43
C ASP A 33 -14.67 4.65 28.18
N ASP A 34 -13.96 3.56 28.42
CA ASP A 34 -13.39 2.67 27.43
C ASP A 34 -14.49 1.74 26.93
N ASN A 35 -14.62 1.61 25.60
CA ASN A 35 -15.36 0.55 24.87
C ASN A 35 -16.79 0.79 24.35
N THR A 36 -17.20 2.00 23.98
CA THR A 36 -18.28 2.13 22.98
C THR A 36 -17.69 2.58 21.65
N VAL A 37 -17.29 1.61 20.80
CA VAL A 37 -17.09 1.88 19.37
C VAL A 37 -18.46 2.31 18.84
N PRO A 38 -18.67 3.58 18.44
CA PRO A 38 -19.96 4.01 17.96
C PRO A 38 -20.29 3.19 16.71
N LEU A 39 -21.39 2.43 16.77
CA LEU A 39 -21.92 1.74 15.60
C LEU A 39 -21.99 2.75 14.46
N PRO A 40 -21.40 2.46 13.28
CA PRO A 40 -21.38 3.39 12.17
C PRO A 40 -22.81 3.80 11.87
N SER A 41 -23.10 5.10 12.02
CA SER A 41 -24.43 5.62 11.76
C SER A 41 -24.84 5.22 10.33
N ILE A 42 -26.13 4.94 10.13
CA ILE A 42 -26.68 4.61 8.80
C ILE A 42 -26.22 5.64 7.75
N PHE A 43 -26.05 6.90 8.17
CA PHE A 43 -25.50 7.98 7.37
C PHE A 43 -24.07 7.72 6.85
N GLY A 44 -23.19 7.14 7.68
CA GLY A 44 -21.83 6.77 7.27
C GLY A 44 -21.81 5.70 6.17
N TRP A 45 -22.73 4.73 6.22
CA TRP A 45 -22.88 3.73 5.16
C TRP A 45 -23.34 4.34 3.83
N PHE A 46 -24.33 5.22 3.86
CA PHE A 46 -24.78 5.92 2.65
C PHE A 46 -23.69 6.82 2.06
N LEU A 47 -22.92 7.50 2.91
CA LEU A 47 -21.80 8.32 2.48
C LEU A 47 -20.70 7.46 1.83
N GLY A 48 -20.38 6.30 2.40
CA GLY A 48 -19.45 5.33 1.84
C GLY A 48 -19.91 4.78 0.49
N ILE A 49 -21.16 4.34 0.37
CA ILE A 49 -21.73 3.84 -0.89
C ILE A 49 -21.76 4.95 -1.95
N GLY A 50 -22.19 6.16 -1.57
CA GLY A 50 -22.19 7.33 -2.47
C GLY A 50 -20.79 7.68 -2.96
N ALA A 51 -19.80 7.67 -2.08
CA ALA A 51 -18.40 7.87 -2.44
C ALA A 51 -17.90 6.80 -3.43
N CYS A 52 -18.24 5.53 -3.21
CA CYS A 52 -17.91 4.45 -4.15
C CYS A 52 -18.52 4.71 -5.52
N ILE A 53 -19.81 5.02 -5.61
CA ILE A 53 -20.49 5.30 -6.89
C ILE A 53 -19.80 6.47 -7.61
N ILE A 54 -19.45 7.54 -6.90
CA ILE A 54 -18.77 8.70 -7.49
C ILE A 54 -17.36 8.35 -7.96
N LEU A 55 -16.63 7.52 -7.21
CA LEU A 55 -15.28 7.08 -7.58
C LEU A 55 -15.28 6.14 -8.80
N PHE A 56 -16.28 5.27 -8.92
CA PHE A 56 -16.34 4.28 -9.99
C PHE A 56 -17.14 4.73 -11.21
N ALA A 57 -18.01 5.74 -11.10
CA ALA A 57 -18.73 6.27 -12.26
C ALA A 57 -17.79 6.69 -13.41
N PRO A 58 -16.65 7.37 -13.18
CA PRO A 58 -15.69 7.68 -14.24
C PRO A 58 -15.05 6.44 -14.87
N LEU A 59 -14.74 5.41 -14.07
CA LEU A 59 -14.18 4.13 -14.55
C LEU A 59 -15.20 3.37 -15.41
N ILE A 60 -16.45 3.29 -14.96
CA ILE A 60 -17.56 2.67 -15.71
C ILE A 60 -17.82 3.43 -17.01
N TRP A 61 -17.80 4.77 -16.96
CA TRP A 61 -17.97 5.61 -18.13
C TRP A 61 -16.84 5.42 -19.14
N LEU A 62 -15.58 5.36 -18.69
CA LEU A 62 -14.42 5.08 -19.55
C LEU A 62 -14.52 3.73 -20.23
N ASP A 63 -14.91 2.69 -19.48
CA ASP A 63 -15.09 1.34 -20.01
C ASP A 63 -16.23 1.28 -21.05
N GLN A 64 -17.32 2.00 -20.82
CA GLN A 64 -18.41 2.12 -21.80
C GLN A 64 -18.04 2.95 -23.04
N ALA A 65 -17.24 4.01 -22.85
CA ALA A 65 -16.79 4.87 -23.93
C ALA A 65 -15.72 4.19 -24.80
N TYR A 66 -14.94 3.26 -24.24
CA TYR A 66 -13.82 2.60 -24.91
C TYR A 66 -13.87 1.07 -24.70
N PRO A 67 -14.79 0.36 -25.36
CA PRO A 67 -15.02 -1.08 -25.14
C PRO A 67 -13.91 -2.00 -25.67
N ASP A 68 -13.01 -1.53 -26.52
CA ASP A 68 -11.92 -2.31 -27.14
C ASP A 68 -10.53 -1.75 -26.72
N PRO A 69 -9.97 -2.17 -25.56
CA PRO A 69 -8.65 -1.73 -25.13
C PRO A 69 -7.51 -2.24 -26.03
N GLU A 70 -7.74 -3.33 -26.78
CA GLU A 70 -6.75 -3.94 -27.68
C GLU A 70 -6.59 -3.23 -29.02
N LYS A 71 -7.53 -2.37 -29.43
CA LYS A 71 -7.44 -1.61 -30.70
C LYS A 71 -6.87 -0.19 -30.53
N VAL A 72 -6.72 0.30 -29.29
CA VAL A 72 -6.26 1.65 -28.98
C VAL A 72 -4.72 1.73 -28.87
N THR A 73 -4.02 0.61 -28.98
CA THR A 73 -2.56 0.53 -28.85
C THR A 73 -1.79 1.13 -30.02
N THR A 74 -2.40 1.36 -31.18
CA THR A 74 -1.66 1.78 -32.39
C THR A 74 -1.81 3.25 -32.77
N THR A 75 -2.74 4.03 -32.21
CA THR A 75 -2.85 5.46 -32.55
C THR A 75 -3.27 6.32 -31.35
N LEU A 76 -2.46 7.37 -31.11
CA LEU A 76 -2.70 8.59 -30.32
C LEU A 76 -2.30 8.63 -28.82
N LEU A 77 -1.15 9.26 -28.56
CA LEU A 77 -1.01 10.29 -27.50
C LEU A 77 -2.01 11.40 -27.86
N PRO A 78 -3.13 11.62 -27.12
CA PRO A 78 -3.15 12.49 -25.93
C PRO A 78 -4.22 12.13 -24.86
N GLU A 79 -4.85 10.95 -24.89
CA GLU A 79 -6.10 10.70 -24.15
C GLU A 79 -5.94 10.20 -22.71
N THR A 80 -4.76 9.69 -22.31
CA THR A 80 -4.47 9.39 -20.89
C THR A 80 -4.43 10.66 -20.03
N VAL A 81 -4.12 11.81 -20.62
CA VAL A 81 -4.24 13.13 -19.97
C VAL A 81 -5.71 13.42 -19.61
N GLY A 82 -6.66 12.94 -20.42
CA GLY A 82 -8.10 13.05 -20.15
C GLY A 82 -8.53 12.27 -18.90
N VAL A 83 -8.03 11.05 -18.71
CA VAL A 83 -8.30 10.23 -17.50
C VAL A 83 -7.76 10.93 -16.26
N ALA A 84 -6.54 11.47 -16.32
CA ALA A 84 -5.93 12.21 -15.21
C ALA A 84 -6.64 13.55 -14.92
N VAL A 85 -7.09 14.27 -15.94
CA VAL A 85 -7.86 15.53 -15.79
C VAL A 85 -9.26 15.26 -15.24
N ILE A 86 -9.92 14.18 -15.67
CA ILE A 86 -11.24 13.78 -15.17
C ILE A 86 -11.13 13.25 -13.73
N LEU A 87 -10.14 12.42 -13.40
CA LEU A 87 -9.88 12.02 -12.02
C LEU A 87 -9.61 13.26 -11.16
N ARG A 88 -8.72 14.16 -11.59
CA ARG A 88 -8.37 15.39 -10.87
C ARG A 88 -9.56 16.34 -10.69
N ALA A 89 -10.45 16.46 -11.68
CA ALA A 89 -11.65 17.31 -11.60
C ALA A 89 -12.74 16.70 -10.70
N THR A 90 -12.91 15.37 -10.75
CA THR A 90 -13.85 14.62 -9.90
C THR A 90 -13.37 14.60 -8.45
N LEU A 91 -12.05 14.45 -8.24
CA LEU A 91 -11.36 14.65 -6.96
C LEU A 91 -11.66 16.03 -6.37
N ARG A 92 -11.45 17.10 -7.14
CA ARG A 92 -11.60 18.48 -6.66
C ARG A 92 -13.02 18.77 -6.15
N ARG A 93 -14.04 18.12 -6.73
CA ARG A 93 -15.43 18.18 -6.26
C ARG A 93 -15.65 17.34 -4.99
N LEU A 94 -15.07 16.15 -4.89
CA LEU A 94 -15.12 15.30 -3.70
C LEU A 94 -14.42 15.95 -2.48
N PHE A 95 -13.27 16.60 -2.69
CA PHE A 95 -12.53 17.34 -1.65
C PHE A 95 -13.29 18.53 -1.04
N ARG A 96 -14.33 19.01 -1.73
CA ARG A 96 -15.19 20.08 -1.23
C ARG A 96 -16.31 19.54 -0.31
N SER A 97 -16.52 18.22 -0.25
CA SER A 97 -17.59 17.54 0.48
C SER A 97 -17.05 16.74 1.68
N GLY A 98 -16.72 17.42 2.78
CA GLY A 98 -16.92 16.95 4.16
C GLY A 98 -16.11 15.81 4.78
N SER A 99 -15.73 14.73 4.09
CA SER A 99 -15.10 13.54 4.71
C SER A 99 -13.61 13.42 4.32
N ARG A 100 -12.74 14.17 5.01
CA ARG A 100 -11.37 14.45 4.54
C ARG A 100 -10.37 13.30 4.68
N SER A 101 -10.33 12.49 5.76
CA SER A 101 -9.23 11.50 5.92
C SER A 101 -9.46 10.21 5.11
N LEU A 102 -10.65 9.60 5.21
CA LEU A 102 -10.93 8.32 4.54
C LEU A 102 -10.95 8.43 3.00
N LEU A 103 -11.49 9.53 2.46
CA LEU A 103 -11.42 9.77 1.02
C LEU A 103 -9.98 10.08 0.59
N GLN A 104 -9.18 10.80 1.39
CA GLN A 104 -7.79 11.08 1.02
C GLN A 104 -6.98 9.81 0.82
N THR A 105 -7.14 8.80 1.69
CA THR A 105 -6.38 7.55 1.59
C THR A 105 -6.86 6.70 0.41
N THR A 106 -8.16 6.40 0.29
CA THR A 106 -8.68 5.57 -0.82
C THR A 106 -8.42 6.22 -2.17
N VAL A 107 -8.61 7.54 -2.27
CA VAL A 107 -8.36 8.31 -3.49
C VAL A 107 -6.87 8.44 -3.75
N GLY A 108 -6.05 8.61 -2.72
CA GLY A 108 -4.59 8.61 -2.81
C GLY A 108 -4.08 7.29 -3.38
N THR A 109 -4.56 6.16 -2.87
CA THR A 109 -4.21 4.83 -3.38
C THR A 109 -4.67 4.63 -4.82
N VAL A 110 -5.89 5.05 -5.17
CA VAL A 110 -6.39 4.99 -6.57
C VAL A 110 -5.58 5.91 -7.49
N MET A 111 -5.27 7.14 -7.08
CA MET A 111 -4.46 8.08 -7.85
C MET A 111 -3.04 7.57 -8.02
N ARG A 112 -2.47 6.92 -7.00
CA ARG A 112 -1.15 6.27 -7.06
C ARG A 112 -1.18 5.03 -7.96
N ALA A 113 -2.22 4.22 -7.89
CA ALA A 113 -2.43 3.08 -8.81
C ALA A 113 -2.68 3.54 -10.26
N SER A 114 -3.34 4.67 -10.46
CA SER A 114 -3.51 5.31 -11.77
C SER A 114 -2.19 5.92 -12.27
N ALA A 115 -1.45 6.54 -11.35
CA ALA A 115 -0.11 7.06 -11.59
C ALA A 115 0.81 5.93 -12.02
N ARG A 116 0.76 4.72 -11.44
CA ARG A 116 1.53 3.55 -11.91
C ARG A 116 1.43 3.36 -13.42
N THR A 117 0.24 3.42 -14.01
CA THR A 117 0.09 3.23 -15.47
C THR A 117 0.74 4.37 -16.26
N MET A 118 0.64 5.60 -15.77
CA MET A 118 1.32 6.76 -16.36
C MET A 118 2.84 6.73 -16.14
N THR A 119 3.29 6.53 -14.92
CA THR A 119 4.69 6.47 -14.51
C THR A 119 5.39 5.30 -15.19
N ARG A 120 4.75 4.14 -15.42
CA ARG A 120 5.35 3.08 -16.26
C ARG A 120 5.61 3.55 -17.68
N ARG A 121 4.64 4.24 -18.29
CA ARG A 121 4.81 4.81 -19.64
C ARG A 121 5.88 5.89 -19.66
N VAL A 122 5.87 6.80 -18.69
CA VAL A 122 6.86 7.89 -18.57
C VAL A 122 8.24 7.33 -18.27
N VAL A 123 8.39 6.41 -17.32
CA VAL A 123 9.66 5.74 -17.00
C VAL A 123 10.16 4.97 -18.20
N ARG A 124 9.31 4.23 -18.92
CA ARG A 124 9.73 3.57 -20.16
C ARG A 124 10.24 4.56 -21.19
N VAL A 125 9.54 5.68 -21.39
CA VAL A 125 9.96 6.75 -22.31
C VAL A 125 11.23 7.46 -21.82
N SER A 126 11.36 7.73 -20.53
CA SER A 126 12.50 8.42 -19.92
C SER A 126 13.74 7.53 -19.87
N VAL A 127 13.58 6.24 -19.55
CA VAL A 127 14.67 5.25 -19.62
C VAL A 127 15.08 5.06 -21.07
N LYS A 128 14.14 4.97 -22.02
CA LYS A 128 14.47 4.93 -23.46
C LYS A 128 15.19 6.20 -23.91
N SER A 129 14.72 7.38 -23.50
CA SER A 129 15.34 8.66 -23.84
C SER A 129 16.71 8.84 -23.19
N LEU A 130 16.88 8.41 -21.94
CA LEU A 130 18.15 8.45 -21.22
C LEU A 130 19.14 7.41 -21.77
N ALA A 131 18.67 6.21 -22.14
CA ALA A 131 19.48 5.20 -22.81
C ALA A 131 19.91 5.66 -24.21
N MET A 132 19.03 6.34 -24.96
CA MET A 132 19.39 6.99 -26.23
C MET A 132 20.36 8.17 -26.02
N PHE A 133 20.24 8.92 -24.92
CA PHE A 133 21.09 10.06 -24.63
C PHE A 133 22.48 9.65 -24.13
N LEU A 134 22.56 8.60 -23.31
CA LEU A 134 23.81 8.01 -22.82
C LEU A 134 24.45 7.08 -23.85
N GLY A 135 23.65 6.45 -24.72
CA GLY A 135 24.06 5.57 -25.81
C GLY A 135 24.34 6.34 -27.09
N ARG A 136 25.53 6.95 -27.17
CA ARG A 136 26.11 7.38 -28.45
C ARG A 136 26.21 6.18 -29.42
N SER A 137 25.32 6.15 -30.41
CA SER A 137 25.62 5.78 -31.81
C SER A 137 26.16 4.36 -32.11
N ALA A 138 25.89 3.32 -31.32
CA ALA A 138 26.45 1.98 -31.62
C ALA A 138 25.56 0.77 -31.28
N VAL A 139 24.29 0.95 -30.94
CA VAL A 139 23.34 -0.17 -30.90
C VAL A 139 22.31 0.08 -31.99
N SER A 140 22.47 -0.69 -33.06
CA SER A 140 21.60 -0.72 -34.22
C SER A 140 20.13 -0.83 -33.83
N ASP A 141 19.32 -0.03 -34.52
CA ASP A 141 17.85 0.09 -34.49
C ASP A 141 17.08 -1.23 -34.76
N GLU A 142 17.76 -2.37 -34.87
CA GLU A 142 17.17 -3.64 -35.32
C GLU A 142 16.81 -4.60 -34.18
N SER A 143 16.97 -4.19 -32.91
CA SER A 143 16.64 -5.01 -31.73
C SER A 143 15.58 -4.42 -30.79
N LEU A 144 15.06 -3.21 -31.05
CA LEU A 144 14.21 -2.49 -30.08
C LEU A 144 12.71 -2.47 -30.40
N ASP A 145 12.32 -2.92 -31.60
CA ASP A 145 10.95 -3.36 -31.94
C ASP A 145 10.83 -4.89 -31.93
N GLY A 146 11.92 -5.60 -31.63
CA GLY A 146 11.87 -7.02 -31.38
C GLY A 146 11.07 -7.27 -30.11
N ASP A 147 10.07 -8.14 -30.21
CA ASP A 147 9.70 -9.07 -29.15
C ASP A 147 10.98 -9.63 -28.52
N GLU A 148 11.60 -8.91 -27.56
CA GLU A 148 12.64 -9.47 -26.71
C GLU A 148 11.96 -10.65 -26.05
N ALA A 149 12.27 -11.86 -26.56
CA ALA A 149 11.72 -13.11 -26.09
C ALA A 149 11.80 -13.05 -24.56
N PRO A 150 10.66 -12.95 -23.88
CA PRO A 150 10.63 -12.36 -22.56
C PRO A 150 11.52 -13.20 -21.67
N LEU A 151 12.61 -12.61 -21.17
CA LEU A 151 13.58 -13.28 -20.30
C LEU A 151 12.77 -14.05 -19.25
N GLN A 152 12.80 -15.38 -19.37
CA GLN A 152 12.00 -16.25 -18.53
C GLN A 152 12.60 -16.22 -17.13
N GLN A 153 12.19 -15.23 -16.33
CA GLN A 153 12.56 -15.16 -14.93
C GLN A 153 11.87 -16.31 -14.19
N PRO A 154 12.60 -17.19 -13.49
CA PRO A 154 11.96 -18.21 -12.68
C PRO A 154 11.19 -17.54 -11.54
N ALA A 155 9.99 -18.07 -11.24
CA ALA A 155 9.05 -17.45 -10.31
C ALA A 155 9.63 -17.16 -8.92
N TRP A 156 10.46 -18.06 -8.38
CA TRP A 156 11.13 -17.88 -7.09
C TRP A 156 12.07 -16.68 -7.09
N LEU A 157 12.77 -16.42 -8.20
CA LEU A 157 13.68 -15.29 -8.33
C LEU A 157 12.91 -13.98 -8.44
N ALA A 158 11.79 -13.98 -9.18
CA ALA A 158 10.90 -12.82 -9.25
C ALA A 158 10.38 -12.44 -7.85
N LEU A 159 9.92 -13.43 -7.08
CA LEU A 159 9.44 -13.23 -5.70
C LEU A 159 10.53 -12.76 -4.76
N LEU A 160 11.73 -13.36 -4.81
CA LEU A 160 12.85 -12.94 -3.98
C LEU A 160 13.25 -11.49 -4.27
N LEU A 161 13.37 -11.12 -5.55
CA LEU A 161 13.71 -9.76 -5.96
C LEU A 161 12.61 -8.78 -5.54
N GLY A 162 11.34 -9.12 -5.76
CA GLY A 162 10.21 -8.30 -5.36
C GLY A 162 10.16 -8.08 -3.85
N PHE A 163 10.44 -9.14 -3.07
CA PHE A 163 10.49 -9.08 -1.61
C PHE A 163 11.58 -8.13 -1.12
N VAL A 164 12.80 -8.23 -1.67
CA VAL A 164 13.91 -7.32 -1.33
C VAL A 164 13.57 -5.87 -1.69
N VAL A 165 12.96 -5.65 -2.86
CA VAL A 165 12.54 -4.30 -3.30
C VAL A 165 11.47 -3.72 -2.38
N LEU A 166 10.49 -4.52 -1.96
CA LEU A 166 9.46 -4.08 -1.01
C LEU A 166 10.01 -3.88 0.40
N MET A 167 11.00 -4.66 0.84
CA MET A 167 11.71 -4.39 2.09
C MET A 167 12.44 -3.06 2.04
N ALA A 168 13.22 -2.80 0.97
CA ALA A 168 13.92 -1.53 0.80
C ALA A 168 12.94 -0.34 0.76
N SER A 169 11.80 -0.52 0.08
CA SER A 169 10.73 0.48 0.04
C SER A 169 10.14 0.76 1.41
N MET A 170 9.74 -0.28 2.15
CA MET A 170 9.20 -0.12 3.49
C MET A 170 10.21 0.53 4.44
N ALA A 171 11.48 0.14 4.35
CA ALA A 171 12.55 0.76 5.13
C ALA A 171 12.68 2.26 4.83
N GLY A 172 12.63 2.65 3.55
CA GLY A 172 12.68 4.06 3.15
C GLY A 172 11.47 4.86 3.63
N VAL A 173 10.26 4.30 3.56
CA VAL A 173 9.04 4.96 4.07
C VAL A 173 9.09 5.14 5.59
N LEU A 174 9.48 4.09 6.33
CA LEU A 174 9.63 4.18 7.78
C LEU A 174 10.73 5.15 8.19
N TYR A 175 11.81 5.27 7.42
CA TYR A 175 12.87 6.26 7.65
C TYR A 175 12.39 7.70 7.42
N MET A 176 11.58 7.94 6.37
CA MET A 176 10.95 9.25 6.14
C MET A 176 10.04 9.65 7.31
N VAL A 177 9.24 8.71 7.82
CA VAL A 177 8.39 8.91 9.00
C VAL A 177 9.23 9.26 10.24
N ASP A 178 10.40 8.63 10.40
CA ASP A 178 11.32 8.90 11.52
C ASP A 178 11.89 10.33 11.45
N ILE A 179 12.28 10.80 10.26
CA ILE A 179 12.76 12.18 10.05
C ILE A 179 11.66 13.21 10.38
N GLU A 180 10.41 12.95 9.95
CA GLU A 180 9.28 13.83 10.27
C GLU A 180 8.99 13.88 11.77
N GLN A 181 9.23 12.78 12.48
CA GLN A 181 9.09 12.69 13.92
C GLN A 181 10.14 13.55 14.66
N GLU A 182 11.41 13.49 14.24
CA GLU A 182 12.50 14.32 14.79
C GLU A 182 12.23 15.82 14.61
N ALA A 183 11.50 16.21 13.56
CA ALA A 183 11.08 17.59 13.30
C ALA A 183 9.96 18.11 14.23
N GLY A 184 9.56 17.33 15.25
CA GLY A 184 8.64 17.76 16.31
C GLY A 184 7.26 17.11 16.29
N GLN A 185 7.03 16.08 15.45
CA GLN A 185 5.81 15.27 15.44
C GLN A 185 6.03 13.93 16.14
N ALA A 186 6.35 13.97 17.43
CA ALA A 186 6.90 12.90 18.28
C ALA A 186 6.09 11.56 18.39
N THR A 187 5.02 11.32 17.62
CA THR A 187 4.09 10.21 17.87
C THR A 187 3.90 9.23 16.70
N ILE A 188 4.55 9.43 15.54
CA ILE A 188 4.17 8.68 14.33
C ILE A 188 4.80 7.29 14.28
N ARG A 189 6.09 7.11 14.64
CA ARG A 189 6.78 5.82 14.57
C ARG A 189 6.28 4.80 15.60
N GLU A 190 6.11 5.22 16.85
CA GLU A 190 5.47 4.38 17.88
C GLU A 190 4.03 4.07 17.48
N GLY A 191 3.37 5.01 16.80
CA GLY A 191 2.10 4.76 16.12
C GLY A 191 2.22 3.58 15.14
N VAL A 192 3.04 3.69 14.09
CA VAL A 192 3.13 2.72 12.98
C VAL A 192 3.60 1.33 13.42
N LEU A 193 4.67 1.26 14.21
CA LEU A 193 5.33 -0.01 14.55
C LEU A 193 4.96 -0.54 15.93
N GLY A 194 4.32 0.25 16.80
CA GLY A 194 4.08 -0.14 18.18
C GLY A 194 5.39 -0.49 18.88
N SER A 195 5.42 -1.67 19.52
CA SER A 195 6.63 -2.17 20.19
C SER A 195 7.66 -2.86 19.25
N MET A 196 7.43 -2.88 17.94
CA MET A 196 8.27 -3.65 17.02
C MET A 196 9.57 -2.94 16.65
N SER A 197 10.62 -3.73 16.40
CA SER A 197 11.82 -3.21 15.75
C SER A 197 11.52 -2.81 14.30
N MET A 198 12.27 -1.83 13.78
CA MET A 198 12.16 -1.39 12.39
C MET A 198 12.37 -2.56 11.41
N LEU A 199 13.37 -3.41 11.66
CA LEU A 199 13.65 -4.59 10.82
C LEU A 199 12.45 -5.54 10.77
N THR A 200 11.81 -5.79 11.92
CA THR A 200 10.60 -6.62 12.00
C THR A 200 9.48 -6.02 11.16
N GLY A 201 9.20 -4.71 11.30
CA GLY A 201 8.17 -4.02 10.51
C GLY A 201 8.44 -4.07 9.00
N VAL A 202 9.71 -3.94 8.60
CA VAL A 202 10.14 -4.03 7.18
C VAL A 202 9.90 -5.43 6.62
N VAL A 203 10.34 -6.47 7.34
CA VAL A 203 10.15 -7.87 6.91
C VAL A 203 8.67 -8.22 6.83
N LEU A 204 7.89 -7.86 7.87
CA LEU A 204 6.45 -8.13 7.89
C LEU A 204 5.67 -7.33 6.83
N GLY A 205 6.13 -6.13 6.48
CA GLY A 205 5.54 -5.32 5.42
C GLY A 205 5.66 -5.96 4.03
N ALA A 206 6.79 -6.63 3.76
CA ALA A 206 7.05 -7.29 2.50
C ALA A 206 6.54 -8.75 2.43
N LEU A 207 6.31 -9.39 3.59
CA LEU A 207 5.93 -10.80 3.69
C LEU A 207 4.67 -11.19 2.89
N PRO A 208 3.60 -10.37 2.82
CA PRO A 208 2.41 -10.69 2.04
C PRO A 208 2.69 -10.97 0.56
N LEU A 209 3.76 -10.39 -0.03
CA LEU A 209 4.13 -10.67 -1.41
C LEU A 209 4.49 -12.15 -1.62
N LEU A 210 5.29 -12.73 -0.72
CA LEU A 210 5.71 -14.11 -0.81
C LEU A 210 4.53 -15.06 -0.68
N ILE A 211 3.61 -14.73 0.23
CA ILE A 211 2.40 -15.51 0.47
C ILE A 211 1.45 -15.41 -0.73
N TYR A 212 1.25 -14.20 -1.27
CA TYR A 212 0.49 -13.98 -2.50
C TYR A 212 1.05 -14.83 -3.66
N GLY A 213 2.36 -14.76 -3.90
CA GLY A 213 3.03 -15.55 -4.92
C GLY A 213 2.87 -17.06 -4.69
N GLY A 214 3.02 -17.51 -3.44
CA GLY A 214 2.80 -18.90 -3.05
C GLY A 214 1.36 -19.36 -3.33
N LEU A 215 0.36 -18.57 -2.93
CA LEU A 215 -1.06 -18.85 -3.18
C LEU A 215 -1.33 -19.00 -4.67
N LEU A 216 -0.83 -18.08 -5.51
CA LEU A 216 -0.99 -18.15 -6.95
C LEU A 216 -0.35 -19.42 -7.53
N LEU A 217 0.91 -19.69 -7.20
CA LEU A 217 1.64 -20.85 -7.75
C LEU A 217 1.04 -22.18 -7.30
N MET A 218 0.55 -22.28 -6.06
CA MET A 218 -0.07 -23.49 -5.53
C MET A 218 -1.47 -23.74 -6.12
N ALA A 219 -2.26 -22.68 -6.30
CA ALA A 219 -3.64 -22.81 -6.77
C ALA A 219 -3.76 -22.89 -8.30
N ALA A 220 -2.81 -22.33 -9.05
CA ALA A 220 -2.80 -22.34 -10.51
C ALA A 220 -3.03 -23.73 -11.15
N PRO A 221 -2.29 -24.80 -10.79
CA PRO A 221 -2.49 -26.12 -11.38
C PRO A 221 -3.88 -26.71 -11.04
N LEU A 222 -4.44 -26.36 -9.87
CA LEU A 222 -5.75 -26.86 -9.44
C LEU A 222 -6.90 -26.29 -10.27
N VAL A 223 -6.72 -25.11 -10.88
CA VAL A 223 -7.72 -24.45 -11.71
C VAL A 223 -7.43 -24.52 -13.21
N GLY A 224 -6.34 -25.18 -13.62
CA GLY A 224 -5.92 -25.26 -15.02
C GLY A 224 -5.38 -23.93 -15.58
N ALA A 225 -4.73 -23.14 -14.74
CA ALA A 225 -4.04 -21.90 -15.12
C ALA A 225 -2.52 -22.06 -14.98
N THR A 226 -1.78 -21.20 -15.67
CA THR A 226 -0.33 -21.02 -15.48
C THR A 226 -0.06 -19.60 -15.01
N VAL A 227 0.90 -19.42 -14.10
CA VAL A 227 1.26 -18.12 -13.53
C VAL A 227 2.70 -17.80 -13.86
N LYS A 228 2.93 -16.62 -14.41
CA LYS A 228 4.26 -16.05 -14.61
C LYS A 228 4.41 -14.84 -13.69
N LEU A 229 5.38 -14.93 -12.78
CA LEU A 229 5.72 -13.84 -11.87
C LEU A 229 6.94 -13.11 -12.40
N ARG A 230 6.89 -11.78 -12.43
CA ARG A 230 7.96 -10.95 -12.98
C ARG A 230 8.18 -9.71 -12.13
N THR A 231 9.43 -9.46 -11.78
CA THR A 231 9.84 -8.23 -11.10
C THR A 231 10.64 -7.40 -12.11
N THR A 232 9.95 -6.48 -12.79
CA THR A 232 10.53 -5.66 -13.85
C THR A 232 11.25 -4.43 -13.28
N TRP A 233 12.23 -3.90 -14.02
CA TRP A 233 12.91 -2.68 -13.60
C TRP A 233 11.95 -1.48 -13.49
N GLU A 234 10.90 -1.45 -14.33
CA GLU A 234 9.82 -0.46 -14.23
C GLU A 234 9.11 -0.53 -12.87
N ALA A 235 8.85 -1.74 -12.37
CA ALA A 235 8.24 -1.92 -11.06
C ALA A 235 9.17 -1.49 -9.92
N VAL A 236 10.48 -1.76 -10.03
CA VAL A 236 11.49 -1.29 -9.06
C VAL A 236 11.56 0.24 -9.02
N LEU A 237 11.66 0.90 -10.17
CA LEU A 237 11.71 2.36 -10.25
C LEU A 237 10.43 3.01 -9.74
N LEU A 238 9.28 2.41 -10.06
CA LEU A 238 7.99 2.84 -9.53
C LEU A 238 7.94 2.72 -7.99
N GLN A 239 8.48 1.64 -7.44
CA GLN A 239 8.56 1.46 -6.00
C GLN A 239 9.44 2.53 -5.35
N ALA A 240 10.60 2.83 -5.95
CA ALA A 240 11.48 3.89 -5.49
C ALA A 240 10.78 5.25 -5.53
N TYR A 241 9.99 5.53 -6.57
CA TYR A 241 9.17 6.75 -6.65
C TYR A 241 8.17 6.86 -5.50
N PHE A 242 7.40 5.80 -5.21
CA PHE A 242 6.45 5.83 -4.09
C PHE A 242 7.16 5.99 -2.74
N THR A 243 8.27 5.28 -2.56
CA THR A 243 9.11 5.39 -1.36
C THR A 243 9.58 6.83 -1.14
N GLY A 244 10.08 7.50 -2.18
CA GLY A 244 10.49 8.90 -2.11
C GLY A 244 9.33 9.89 -1.86
N SER A 245 8.09 9.46 -2.10
CA SER A 245 6.88 10.21 -1.76
C SER A 245 6.30 9.88 -0.38
N GLY A 246 7.01 9.07 0.43
CA GLY A 246 6.54 8.60 1.74
C GLY A 246 5.40 7.58 1.67
N SER A 247 5.20 6.92 0.53
CA SER A 247 4.09 5.99 0.31
C SER A 247 4.58 4.58 0.06
N TYR A 248 3.94 3.61 0.71
CA TYR A 248 4.15 2.20 0.49
C TYR A 248 3.03 1.60 -0.37
N LEU A 249 3.38 1.08 -1.53
CA LEU A 249 2.44 0.40 -2.44
C LEU A 249 3.04 -0.94 -2.90
N PRO A 250 2.42 -2.08 -2.64
CA PRO A 250 3.01 -3.39 -2.90
C PRO A 250 2.93 -3.81 -4.38
N LEU A 251 3.74 -3.17 -5.23
CA LEU A 251 3.63 -3.28 -6.69
C LEU A 251 4.93 -3.71 -7.39
N ALA A 252 5.87 -4.27 -6.63
CA ALA A 252 7.19 -4.66 -7.13
C ALA A 252 7.16 -5.85 -8.10
N THR A 253 6.22 -6.79 -7.92
CA THR A 253 6.09 -7.98 -8.77
C THR A 253 4.75 -7.98 -9.46
N ASP A 254 4.77 -8.18 -10.78
CA ASP A 254 3.59 -8.41 -11.58
C ASP A 254 3.31 -9.91 -11.72
N SER A 255 2.03 -10.26 -11.77
CA SER A 255 1.56 -11.62 -12.03
C SER A 255 0.79 -11.65 -13.34
N GLU A 256 1.30 -12.39 -14.32
CA GLU A 256 0.60 -12.70 -15.56
C GLU A 256 -0.04 -14.08 -15.41
N ILE A 257 -1.38 -14.12 -15.42
CA ILE A 257 -2.13 -15.37 -15.36
C ILE A 257 -2.56 -15.76 -16.77
N GLU A 258 -2.11 -16.93 -17.20
CA GLU A 258 -2.42 -17.55 -18.49
C GLU A 258 -3.41 -18.71 -18.30
N GLY A 259 -4.28 -18.90 -19.29
CA GLY A 259 -5.33 -19.91 -19.24
C GLY A 259 -6.70 -19.36 -19.63
N PRO A 260 -7.75 -20.20 -19.62
CA PRO A 260 -9.10 -19.77 -19.96
C PRO A 260 -9.61 -18.71 -18.98
N SER A 261 -10.52 -17.83 -19.41
CA SER A 261 -11.02 -16.70 -18.60
C SER A 261 -11.54 -17.12 -17.23
N TRP A 262 -12.30 -18.22 -17.16
CA TRP A 262 -12.84 -18.74 -15.91
C TRP A 262 -11.74 -19.21 -14.93
N ALA A 263 -10.61 -19.74 -15.42
CA ALA A 263 -9.50 -20.19 -14.57
C ALA A 263 -8.75 -18.98 -13.98
N ARG A 264 -8.53 -17.94 -14.79
CA ARG A 264 -7.94 -16.67 -14.34
C ARG A 264 -8.78 -16.01 -13.24
N VAL A 265 -10.10 -15.98 -13.43
CA VAL A 265 -11.05 -15.44 -12.44
C VAL A 265 -11.02 -16.26 -11.15
N ARG A 266 -11.08 -17.60 -11.23
CA ARG A 266 -10.99 -18.46 -10.05
C ARG A 266 -9.69 -18.25 -9.29
N LEU A 267 -8.57 -18.13 -10.00
CA LEU A 267 -7.28 -17.90 -9.37
C LEU A 267 -7.22 -16.55 -8.65
N ALA A 268 -7.71 -15.48 -9.30
CA ALA A 268 -7.85 -14.15 -8.70
C ALA A 268 -8.76 -14.16 -7.44
N TYR A 269 -9.82 -14.96 -7.43
CA TYR A 269 -10.64 -15.16 -6.24
C TYR A 269 -9.89 -15.85 -5.11
N VAL A 270 -9.11 -16.88 -5.43
CA VAL A 270 -8.34 -17.64 -4.43
C VAL A 270 -7.24 -16.77 -3.82
N SER A 271 -6.52 -15.98 -4.61
CA SER A 271 -5.48 -15.08 -4.10
C SER A 271 -6.08 -13.94 -3.25
N LEU A 272 -7.07 -13.21 -3.76
CA LEU A 272 -7.69 -12.10 -3.03
C LEU A 272 -8.42 -12.58 -1.77
N GLY A 273 -9.21 -13.66 -1.90
CA GLY A 273 -9.91 -14.27 -0.78
C GLY A 273 -8.95 -14.87 0.25
N GLY A 274 -7.85 -15.48 -0.19
CA GLY A 274 -6.80 -16.02 0.67
C GLY A 274 -6.10 -14.93 1.48
N LEU A 275 -5.72 -13.81 0.84
CA LEU A 275 -5.14 -12.67 1.54
C LEU A 275 -6.13 -12.04 2.53
N LEU A 276 -7.41 -11.89 2.16
CA LEU A 276 -8.44 -11.40 3.07
C LEU A 276 -8.65 -12.34 4.27
N ALA A 277 -8.67 -13.65 4.04
CA ALA A 277 -8.79 -14.63 5.12
C ALA A 277 -7.60 -14.56 6.09
N LEU A 278 -6.37 -14.41 5.56
CA LEU A 278 -5.17 -14.22 6.37
C LEU A 278 -5.19 -12.90 7.14
N HIS A 279 -5.69 -11.81 6.54
CA HIS A 279 -5.94 -10.57 7.27
C HIS A 279 -6.84 -10.81 8.48
N LEU A 280 -8.03 -11.41 8.27
CA LEU A 280 -8.99 -11.64 9.35
C LEU A 280 -8.41 -12.54 10.45
N LEU A 281 -7.66 -13.59 10.07
CA LEU A 281 -7.01 -14.50 11.01
C LEU A 281 -5.93 -13.79 11.82
N CYS A 282 -5.02 -13.05 11.17
CA CYS A 282 -3.95 -12.33 11.84
C CYS A 282 -4.49 -11.21 12.73
N THR A 283 -5.49 -10.44 12.28
CA THR A 283 -6.13 -9.40 13.10
C THR A 283 -6.85 -9.99 14.30
N PHE A 284 -7.58 -11.10 14.13
CA PHE A 284 -8.22 -11.79 15.25
C PHE A 284 -7.19 -12.31 16.26
N ALA A 285 -6.17 -13.03 15.79
CA ALA A 285 -5.12 -13.57 16.65
C ALA A 285 -4.30 -12.45 17.33
N GLY A 286 -4.01 -11.36 16.63
CA GLY A 286 -3.34 -10.18 17.16
C GLY A 286 -4.11 -9.56 18.32
N ARG A 287 -5.41 -9.30 18.14
CA ARG A 287 -6.27 -8.77 19.21
C ARG A 287 -6.38 -9.69 20.41
N GLN A 288 -6.48 -11.01 20.20
CA GLN A 288 -6.57 -11.99 21.29
C GLN A 288 -5.25 -12.12 22.08
N SER A 289 -4.11 -11.95 21.41
CA SER A 289 -2.79 -12.08 22.03
C SER A 289 -2.17 -10.77 22.48
N GLY A 290 -2.74 -9.62 22.09
CA GLY A 290 -2.10 -8.30 22.24
C GLY A 290 -0.85 -8.13 21.39
N SER A 291 -0.71 -8.88 20.29
CA SER A 291 0.50 -8.87 19.46
C SER A 291 0.44 -7.82 18.35
N ASP A 292 1.19 -6.72 18.51
CA ASP A 292 1.37 -5.68 17.49
C ASP A 292 1.83 -6.23 16.14
N ALA A 293 2.70 -7.24 16.15
CA ALA A 293 3.23 -7.85 14.93
C ALA A 293 2.16 -8.56 14.10
N LEU A 294 1.24 -9.28 14.76
CA LEU A 294 0.15 -9.96 14.08
C LEU A 294 -0.88 -8.96 13.56
N GLU A 295 -1.20 -7.91 14.32
CA GLU A 295 -2.09 -6.86 13.85
C GLU A 295 -1.52 -6.10 12.64
N TYR A 296 -0.24 -5.73 12.71
CA TYR A 296 0.47 -5.08 11.60
C TYR A 296 0.51 -5.98 10.37
N LEU A 297 0.88 -7.26 10.52
CA LEU A 297 0.89 -8.22 9.42
C LEU A 297 -0.51 -8.41 8.83
N GLY A 298 -1.55 -8.48 9.67
CA GLY A 298 -2.95 -8.53 9.25
C GLY A 298 -3.31 -7.32 8.39
N ALA A 299 -2.93 -6.12 8.80
CA ALA A 299 -3.17 -4.90 8.03
C ALA A 299 -2.38 -4.86 6.71
N MET A 300 -1.16 -5.40 6.68
CA MET A 300 -0.39 -5.54 5.44
C MET A 300 -1.09 -6.49 4.45
N PHE A 301 -1.62 -7.64 4.89
CA PHE A 301 -2.43 -8.49 4.01
C PHE A 301 -3.64 -7.76 3.42
N LEU A 302 -4.32 -6.94 4.24
CA LEU A 302 -5.44 -6.13 3.79
C LEU A 302 -5.02 -5.11 2.72
N ILE A 303 -3.91 -4.39 2.92
CA ILE A 303 -3.38 -3.44 1.93
C ILE A 303 -3.08 -4.16 0.59
N TYR A 304 -2.41 -5.31 0.62
CA TYR A 304 -2.10 -6.07 -0.58
C TYR A 304 -3.37 -6.54 -1.30
N SER A 305 -4.32 -7.13 -0.56
CA SER A 305 -5.59 -7.58 -1.12
C SER A 305 -6.39 -6.41 -1.74
N PHE A 306 -6.39 -5.25 -1.08
CA PHE A 306 -7.04 -4.05 -1.58
C PHE A 306 -6.39 -3.54 -2.87
N VAL A 307 -5.06 -3.43 -2.90
CA VAL A 307 -4.33 -2.99 -4.09
C VAL A 307 -4.51 -3.96 -5.26
N PHE A 308 -4.38 -5.26 -5.05
CA PHE A 308 -4.54 -6.26 -6.12
C PHE A 308 -5.98 -6.41 -6.60
N SER A 309 -6.97 -5.93 -5.84
CA SER A 309 -8.37 -5.92 -6.27
C SER A 309 -8.72 -4.83 -7.28
N PHE A 310 -7.81 -3.89 -7.59
CA PHE A 310 -8.10 -2.85 -8.58
C PHE A 310 -8.24 -3.43 -10.01
N PRO A 311 -9.19 -2.90 -10.83
CA PRO A 311 -9.46 -3.40 -12.17
C PRO A 311 -8.45 -2.89 -13.21
N ILE A 312 -7.15 -3.04 -12.93
CA ILE A 312 -6.05 -2.54 -13.76
C ILE A 312 -5.12 -3.71 -14.09
N ALA A 313 -4.89 -4.00 -15.36
CA ALA A 313 -3.93 -5.04 -15.74
C ALA A 313 -2.50 -4.69 -15.26
N PRO A 314 -1.71 -5.65 -14.74
CA PRO A 314 -1.99 -7.10 -14.63
C PRO A 314 -2.52 -7.55 -13.24
N LEU A 315 -3.25 -6.70 -12.52
CA LEU A 315 -3.75 -7.02 -11.18
C LEU A 315 -4.95 -7.98 -11.23
N ASP A 316 -5.15 -8.75 -10.16
CA ASP A 316 -6.20 -9.76 -10.06
C ASP A 316 -7.63 -9.21 -10.28
N GLY A 317 -7.88 -7.99 -9.80
CA GLY A 317 -9.14 -7.30 -10.00
C GLY A 317 -9.51 -7.10 -11.48
N TYR A 318 -8.52 -6.98 -12.37
CA TYR A 318 -8.74 -6.85 -13.81
C TYR A 318 -9.42 -8.10 -14.39
N TYR A 319 -8.95 -9.29 -14.01
CA TYR A 319 -9.51 -10.55 -14.53
C TYR A 319 -10.96 -10.75 -14.07
N ILE A 320 -11.27 -10.40 -12.82
CA ILE A 320 -12.64 -10.48 -12.29
C ILE A 320 -13.54 -9.46 -12.98
N TRP A 321 -13.08 -8.22 -13.12
CA TRP A 321 -13.81 -7.14 -13.80
C TRP A 321 -14.15 -7.49 -15.26
N ALA A 322 -13.16 -7.98 -16.01
CA ALA A 322 -13.30 -8.36 -17.40
C ALA A 322 -14.35 -9.47 -17.61
N GLN A 323 -14.54 -10.36 -16.62
CA GLN A 323 -15.57 -11.39 -16.67
C GLN A 323 -16.94 -10.87 -16.22
N SER A 324 -17.00 -10.14 -15.10
CA SER A 324 -18.25 -9.58 -14.57
C SER A 324 -17.99 -8.47 -13.56
N LYS A 325 -18.52 -7.28 -13.87
CA LYS A 325 -18.49 -6.11 -13.00
C LYS A 325 -19.19 -6.37 -11.66
N LEU A 326 -20.29 -7.10 -11.67
CA LEU A 326 -21.02 -7.46 -10.45
C LEU A 326 -20.18 -8.36 -9.55
N LEU A 327 -19.52 -9.38 -10.14
CA LEU A 327 -18.60 -10.26 -9.42
C LEU A 327 -17.45 -9.47 -8.80
N TRP A 328 -16.88 -8.53 -9.55
CA TRP A 328 -15.84 -7.64 -9.03
C TRP A 328 -16.35 -6.78 -7.87
N VAL A 329 -17.53 -6.17 -7.97
CA VAL A 329 -18.14 -5.39 -6.86
C VAL A 329 -18.34 -6.26 -5.62
N LEU A 330 -18.81 -7.50 -5.79
CA LEU A 330 -19.02 -8.43 -4.67
C LEU A 330 -17.70 -8.84 -4.00
N THR A 331 -16.59 -8.93 -4.73
CA THR A 331 -15.25 -9.18 -4.17
C THR A 331 -14.66 -7.92 -3.52
N TRP A 332 -14.82 -6.79 -4.19
CA TRP A 332 -14.18 -5.53 -3.82
C TRP A 332 -14.87 -4.86 -2.63
N ALA A 333 -16.19 -4.92 -2.53
CA ALA A 333 -16.93 -4.25 -1.44
C ALA A 333 -16.55 -4.78 -0.03
N PRO A 334 -16.41 -6.10 0.22
CA PRO A 334 -15.88 -6.60 1.49
C PRO A 334 -14.45 -6.14 1.78
N LEU A 335 -13.58 -6.11 0.75
CA LEU A 335 -12.21 -5.63 0.88
C LEU A 335 -12.17 -4.15 1.25
N LEU A 336 -12.95 -3.31 0.57
CA LEU A 336 -13.09 -1.89 0.90
C LEU A 336 -13.65 -1.72 2.31
N GLY A 337 -14.68 -2.48 2.67
CA GLY A 337 -15.25 -2.41 4.01
C GLY A 337 -14.18 -2.71 5.07
N CYS A 338 -13.46 -3.82 4.92
CA CYS A 338 -12.36 -4.12 5.82
C CYS A 338 -11.30 -3.02 5.82
N PHE A 339 -10.95 -2.47 4.65
CA PHE A 339 -9.98 -1.38 4.53
C PHE A 339 -10.43 -0.09 5.25
N ILE A 340 -11.71 0.28 5.17
CA ILE A 340 -12.23 1.47 5.84
C ILE A 340 -12.34 1.27 7.35
N TRP A 341 -12.75 0.08 7.81
CA TRP A 341 -13.09 -0.16 9.21
C TRP A 341 -11.99 -0.82 10.05
N ASN A 342 -11.12 -1.62 9.45
CA ASN A 342 -10.10 -2.39 10.16
C ASN A 342 -8.66 -1.94 9.89
N LEU A 343 -8.44 -1.01 8.94
CA LEU A 343 -7.09 -0.48 8.73
C LEU A 343 -6.69 0.37 9.95
N PRO A 344 -5.62 0.01 10.68
CA PRO A 344 -5.16 0.78 11.82
C PRO A 344 -4.84 2.21 11.40
N GLU A 345 -5.29 3.21 12.17
CA GLU A 345 -5.08 4.63 11.86
C GLU A 345 -3.59 4.96 11.65
N ARG A 346 -2.74 4.27 12.42
CA ARG A 346 -1.29 4.32 12.31
C ARG A 346 -0.74 4.09 10.90
N LEU A 347 -1.39 3.25 10.10
CA LEU A 347 -0.96 2.94 8.73
C LEU A 347 -1.45 3.93 7.68
N HIS A 348 -2.35 4.86 8.02
CA HIS A 348 -2.73 5.93 7.10
C HIS A 348 -1.56 6.86 6.77
N ALA A 349 -0.57 6.96 7.66
CA ALA A 349 0.62 7.80 7.45
C ALA A 349 1.52 7.27 6.33
N ILE A 350 1.51 5.96 6.06
CA ILE A 350 2.39 5.32 5.08
C ILE A 350 1.68 4.96 3.76
N LEU A 351 0.39 5.28 3.63
CA LEU A 351 -0.46 4.89 2.49
C LEU A 351 -0.79 6.02 1.54
#